data_AF-A0A093GIQ4-F1
#
_entry.id   AF-A0A093GIQ4-F1
#
_cell.length_a   1.000
_cell.length_b   1.000
_cell.length_c   1.000
_cell.angle_alpha   90.00
_cell.angle_beta   90.00
_cell.angle_gamma   90.00
#
_symmetry.space_group_name_H-M   'P 1'
#
loop_
_entity.id
_entity.type
_entity.pdbx_description
1 polymer ?
#
loop_
_entity_poly.entity_id
_entity_poly.type
_entity_poly.pdbx_seq_one_letter_code
_entity_poly.pdbx_strand_id
1 'polypeptide(L)'
;LFKELVKRIPWETALRDKGAEQSWWIFKDALCRAQKISIPTSKKLGKEGKRPPWLSCDLLVKLKGNMGLNGKWKEGQASWEEHRDVAWLCRNEVRKAKAQLELNLARDVKKNKKGFCRHIDQKRKVKENVPLMSNSGELVSTDEEKAEILNNFFASVFTDNPSPPSSCVDGPQEGDQGDKVLPTVCEDRV
;
A
#
# COMPACT_ATOMS: atom_id res chain seq x y z
N LEU A 1 14.30 19.33 16.77
CA LEU A 1 15.12 19.08 15.55
C LEU A 1 14.50 19.71 14.30
N PHE A 2 13.33 19.28 13.82
CA PHE A 2 12.71 19.88 12.62
C PHE A 2 12.51 21.40 12.70
N LYS A 3 11.85 21.88 13.76
CA LYS A 3 11.60 23.32 13.98
C LYS A 3 12.90 24.14 14.03
N GLU A 4 13.97 23.59 14.61
CA GLU A 4 15.28 24.24 14.68
C GLU A 4 15.97 24.32 13.31
N LEU A 5 15.85 23.27 12.49
CA LEU A 5 16.39 23.26 11.12
C LEU A 5 15.71 24.30 10.23
N VAL A 6 14.39 24.47 10.37
CA VAL A 6 13.61 25.45 9.60
C VAL A 6 13.89 26.90 10.06
N LYS A 7 14.08 27.12 11.37
CA LYS A 7 14.39 28.44 11.93
C LYS A 7 15.79 28.95 11.57
N ARG A 8 16.75 28.05 11.31
CA ARG A 8 18.14 28.40 10.95
C ARG A 8 18.30 28.89 9.51
N ILE A 9 17.26 28.79 8.69
CA ILE A 9 17.31 29.21 7.28
C ILE A 9 17.10 30.73 7.23
N PRO A 10 18.02 31.50 6.62
CA PRO A 10 17.91 32.96 6.50
C PRO A 10 16.89 33.32 5.42
N TRP A 11 15.60 33.22 5.75
CA TRP A 11 14.48 33.40 4.83
C TRP A 11 14.48 34.78 4.16
N GLU A 12 14.86 35.84 4.87
CA GLU A 12 14.91 37.20 4.30
C GLU A 12 15.97 37.35 3.21
N THR A 13 17.00 36.51 3.21
CA THR A 13 18.03 36.50 2.16
C THR A 13 17.69 35.51 1.07
N ALA A 14 17.17 34.34 1.44
CA ALA A 14 16.82 33.27 0.51
C ALA A 14 15.65 33.64 -0.42
N LEU A 15 14.74 34.50 0.06
CA LEU A 15 13.56 34.94 -0.68
C LEU A 15 13.70 36.34 -1.28
N ARG A 16 14.85 37.01 -1.04
CA ARG A 16 15.11 38.35 -1.58
C ARG A 16 15.17 38.31 -3.10
N ASP A 17 14.48 39.25 -3.74
CA ASP A 17 14.40 39.41 -5.20
C ASP A 17 13.83 38.18 -5.95
N LYS A 18 13.06 37.33 -5.25
CA LYS A 18 12.37 36.16 -5.83
C LYS A 18 10.87 36.43 -5.98
N GLY A 19 10.33 36.06 -7.14
CA GLY A 19 8.89 36.05 -7.37
C GLY A 19 8.17 35.01 -6.50
N ALA A 20 6.86 35.16 -6.31
CA ALA A 20 6.06 34.33 -5.40
C ALA A 20 6.22 32.82 -5.66
N GLU A 21 6.23 32.41 -6.94
CA GLU A 21 6.37 31.00 -7.32
C GLU A 21 7.77 30.44 -7.00
N GLN A 22 8.82 31.21 -7.27
CA GLN A 22 10.20 30.81 -6.96
C GLN A 22 10.42 30.73 -5.44
N SER A 23 9.86 31.68 -4.70
CA SER A 23 9.86 31.69 -3.23
C SER A 23 9.17 30.46 -2.65
N TRP A 24 8.04 30.05 -3.24
CA TRP A 24 7.32 28.83 -2.84
C TRP A 24 8.14 27.56 -3.08
N TRP A 25 8.83 27.46 -4.22
CA TRP A 25 9.72 26.33 -4.51
C TRP A 25 10.88 26.22 -3.52
N ILE A 26 11.52 27.35 -3.20
CA ILE A 26 12.62 27.42 -2.22
C ILE A 26 12.13 26.98 -0.83
N PHE A 27 10.96 27.47 -0.43
CA PHE A 27 10.33 27.08 0.83
C PHE A 27 10.02 25.57 0.88
N LYS A 28 9.39 25.05 -0.17
CA LYS A 28 9.03 23.63 -0.27
C LYS A 28 10.25 22.72 -0.24
N ASP A 29 11.33 23.08 -0.95
CA ASP A 29 12.57 22.30 -0.95
C ASP A 29 13.22 22.28 0.45
N ALA A 30 13.35 23.45 1.09
CA ALA A 30 13.88 23.58 2.43
C ALA A 30 13.07 22.77 3.46
N LEU A 31 11.74 22.82 3.38
CA LEU A 31 10.85 22.04 4.24
C LEU A 31 11.03 20.53 4.02
N CYS A 32 11.07 20.10 2.75
CA CYS A 32 11.31 18.69 2.39
C CYS A 32 12.67 18.19 2.91
N ARG A 33 13.72 19.01 2.85
CA ARG A 33 15.05 18.68 3.39
C ARG A 33 15.03 18.52 4.90
N ALA A 34 14.43 19.48 5.61
CA ALA A 34 14.27 19.39 7.06
C ALA A 34 13.45 18.15 7.45
N GLN A 35 12.43 17.80 6.67
CA GLN A 35 11.58 16.63 6.90
C GLN A 35 12.38 15.33 6.72
N LYS A 36 13.17 15.21 5.66
CA LYS A 36 14.04 14.04 5.41
C LYS A 36 15.04 13.78 6.54
N ILE A 37 15.57 14.85 7.14
CA ILE A 37 16.56 14.75 8.23
C ILE A 37 15.87 14.43 9.57
N SER A 38 14.68 14.99 9.80
CA SER A 38 14.00 14.89 11.09
C SER A 38 13.08 13.68 11.23
N ILE A 39 12.56 13.15 10.13
CA ILE A 39 11.75 11.94 10.11
C ILE A 39 12.65 10.77 9.73
N PRO A 40 12.92 9.83 10.65
CA PRO A 40 13.60 8.60 10.32
C PRO A 40 12.75 7.84 9.29
N THR A 41 13.15 7.92 8.03
CA THR A 41 12.56 7.11 6.97
C THR A 41 13.16 5.72 7.12
N SER A 42 12.45 4.84 7.83
CA SER A 42 12.73 3.42 7.67
C SER A 42 12.49 3.08 6.21
N LYS A 43 13.56 2.79 5.47
CA LYS A 43 13.40 2.02 4.24
C LYS A 43 12.73 0.75 4.72
N LYS A 44 11.45 0.56 4.41
CA LYS A 44 10.86 -0.77 4.44
C LYS A 44 11.76 -1.56 3.51
N LEU A 45 12.71 -2.31 4.07
CA LEU A 45 13.38 -3.38 3.36
C LEU A 45 12.23 -4.29 3.00
N GLY A 46 11.66 -4.05 1.80
CA GLY A 46 10.46 -4.72 1.35
C GLY A 46 10.81 -6.18 1.39
N LYS A 47 10.25 -6.91 2.38
CA LYS A 47 10.63 -8.25 2.84
C LYS A 47 11.62 -8.87 1.87
N GLU A 48 12.91 -8.57 2.03
CA GLU A 48 13.93 -8.99 1.07
C GLU A 48 13.71 -10.47 0.90
N GLY A 49 13.33 -10.87 -0.32
CA GLY A 49 12.59 -12.10 -0.56
C GLY A 49 13.37 -13.25 0.04
N LYS A 50 13.01 -13.68 1.26
CA LYS A 50 13.82 -14.63 2.00
C LYS A 50 13.86 -15.87 1.15
N ARG A 51 15.07 -16.24 0.74
CA ARG A 51 15.35 -17.41 -0.06
C ARG A 51 14.56 -18.59 0.50
N PRO A 52 13.73 -19.27 -0.31
CA PRO A 52 12.96 -20.41 0.17
C PRO A 52 13.88 -21.47 0.78
N PRO A 53 13.49 -22.12 1.89
CA PRO A 53 14.37 -23.07 2.58
C PRO A 53 14.78 -24.29 1.74
N TRP A 54 14.01 -24.63 0.69
CA TRP A 54 14.32 -25.73 -0.23
C TRP A 54 15.30 -25.32 -1.35
N LEU A 55 15.60 -24.03 -1.52
CA LEU A 55 16.38 -23.55 -2.66
C LEU A 55 17.88 -23.56 -2.34
N SER A 56 18.65 -24.55 -2.80
CA SER A 56 20.12 -24.59 -2.66
C SER A 56 20.84 -23.73 -3.72
N CYS A 57 22.11 -23.35 -3.49
CA CYS A 57 22.89 -22.52 -4.43
C CYS A 57 23.01 -23.19 -5.79
N ASP A 58 23.24 -24.49 -5.80
CA ASP A 58 23.34 -25.29 -7.03
C ASP A 58 22.02 -25.30 -7.79
N LEU A 59 20.88 -25.44 -7.07
CA LEU A 59 19.56 -25.39 -7.70
C LEU A 59 19.25 -24.00 -8.28
N LEU A 60 19.72 -22.93 -7.64
CA LEU A 60 19.59 -21.57 -8.14
C LEU A 60 20.37 -21.39 -9.46
N VAL A 61 21.59 -21.92 -9.55
CA VAL A 61 22.39 -21.90 -10.79
C VAL A 61 21.67 -22.63 -11.92
N LYS A 62 21.14 -23.83 -11.65
CA LYS A 62 20.33 -24.59 -12.63
C LYS A 62 19.11 -23.79 -13.11
N LEU A 63 18.37 -23.17 -12.19
CA LEU A 63 17.21 -22.33 -12.51
C LEU A 63 17.59 -21.12 -13.37
N LYS A 64 18.73 -20.47 -13.08
CA LYS A 64 19.22 -19.34 -13.86
C LYS A 64 19.65 -19.78 -15.28
N GLY A 65 20.28 -20.94 -15.39
CA GLY A 65 20.60 -21.57 -16.68
C GLY A 65 19.34 -21.85 -17.52
N ASN A 66 18.31 -22.44 -16.91
CA ASN A 66 17.02 -22.66 -17.57
C ASN A 66 16.33 -21.35 -18.00
N MET A 67 16.41 -20.29 -17.18
CA MET A 67 15.86 -18.98 -17.54
C MET A 67 16.60 -18.37 -18.75
N GLY A 68 17.93 -18.49 -18.79
CA GLY A 68 18.74 -18.08 -19.94
C GLY A 68 18.42 -18.87 -21.20
N LEU A 69 18.25 -20.19 -21.09
CA LEU A 69 17.88 -21.06 -22.21
C LEU A 69 16.47 -20.76 -22.73
N ASN A 70 15.52 -20.49 -21.83
CA ASN A 70 14.16 -20.05 -22.20
C ASN A 70 14.19 -18.72 -22.96
N GLY A 71 15.11 -17.80 -22.61
CA GLY A 71 15.34 -16.58 -23.39
C GLY A 71 15.81 -16.89 -24.81
N LYS A 72 16.86 -17.72 -24.94
CA LYS A 72 17.41 -18.14 -26.24
C LYS A 72 16.39 -18.88 -27.11
N TRP A 73 15.56 -19.74 -26.50
CA TRP A 73 14.47 -20.43 -27.21
C TRP A 73 13.43 -19.45 -27.75
N LYS A 74 13.03 -18.45 -26.95
CA LYS A 74 12.10 -17.40 -27.42
C LYS A 74 12.67 -16.55 -28.56
N GLU A 75 13.99 -16.41 -28.61
CA GLU A 75 14.71 -15.70 -29.67
C GLU A 75 15.00 -16.59 -30.91
N GLY A 76 14.63 -17.88 -30.86
CA GLY A 76 14.85 -18.84 -31.95
C GLY A 76 16.29 -19.38 -32.04
N GLN A 77 17.13 -19.11 -31.05
CA GLN A 77 18.55 -19.53 -31.02
C GLN A 77 18.77 -20.92 -30.39
N ALA A 78 17.74 -21.50 -29.76
CA ALA A 78 17.82 -22.81 -29.13
C ALA A 78 16.70 -23.72 -29.63
N SER A 79 16.98 -25.03 -29.71
CA SER A 79 15.98 -26.00 -30.11
C SER A 79 14.91 -26.18 -29.03
N TRP A 80 13.71 -26.58 -29.45
CA TRP A 80 12.62 -26.87 -28.50
C TRP A 80 12.93 -28.06 -27.59
N GLU A 81 13.66 -29.06 -28.11
CA GLU A 81 14.02 -30.28 -27.36
C GLU A 81 15.00 -29.97 -26.21
N GLU A 82 16.06 -29.21 -26.49
CA GLU A 82 17.03 -28.79 -25.47
C GLU A 82 16.36 -27.97 -24.36
N HIS A 83 15.49 -27.02 -24.72
CA HIS A 83 14.74 -26.25 -23.75
C HIS A 83 13.79 -27.13 -22.93
N ARG A 84 13.07 -28.04 -23.57
CA ARG A 84 12.13 -28.96 -22.90
C ARG A 84 12.84 -29.82 -21.87
N ASP A 85 13.97 -30.41 -22.22
CA ASP A 85 14.70 -31.33 -21.34
C ASP A 85 15.29 -30.60 -20.13
N VAL A 86 15.93 -29.45 -20.34
CA VAL A 86 16.47 -28.63 -19.26
C VAL A 86 15.36 -28.11 -18.34
N ALA A 87 14.23 -27.68 -18.90
CA ALA A 87 13.07 -27.24 -18.12
C ALA A 87 12.48 -28.40 -17.30
N TRP A 88 12.40 -29.60 -17.88
CA TRP A 88 11.91 -30.79 -17.19
C TRP A 88 12.82 -31.21 -16.03
N LEU A 89 14.14 -31.26 -16.27
CA LEU A 89 15.14 -31.53 -15.24
C LEU A 89 15.07 -30.52 -14.09
N CYS A 90 15.00 -29.22 -14.40
CA CYS A 90 14.86 -28.18 -13.38
C CYS A 90 13.59 -28.34 -12.56
N ARG A 91 12.45 -28.64 -13.18
CA ARG A 91 11.19 -28.91 -12.48
C ARG A 91 11.31 -30.10 -11.54
N ASN A 92 11.95 -31.19 -11.98
CA ASN A 92 12.15 -32.38 -11.15
C ASN A 92 13.07 -32.12 -9.96
N GLU A 93 14.17 -31.40 -10.16
CA GLU A 93 15.09 -31.05 -9.08
C GLU A 93 14.40 -30.14 -8.04
N VAL A 94 13.55 -29.20 -8.48
CA VAL A 94 12.72 -28.39 -7.57
C VAL A 94 11.73 -29.27 -6.79
N ARG A 95 11.08 -30.25 -7.43
CA ARG A 95 10.17 -31.18 -6.75
C ARG A 95 10.92 -32.00 -5.70
N LYS A 96 12.08 -32.57 -6.04
CA LYS A 96 12.93 -33.33 -5.11
C LYS A 96 13.37 -32.47 -3.92
N ALA A 97 13.84 -31.25 -4.17
CA ALA A 97 14.29 -30.36 -3.11
C ALA A 97 13.17 -29.98 -2.14
N LYS A 98 11.96 -29.74 -2.65
CA LYS A 98 10.77 -29.49 -1.81
C LYS A 98 10.39 -30.72 -0.99
N ALA A 99 10.34 -31.90 -1.61
CA ALA A 99 10.04 -33.15 -0.91
C ALA A 99 11.08 -33.46 0.17
N GLN A 100 12.36 -33.21 -0.10
CA GLN A 100 13.44 -33.39 0.87
C GLN A 100 13.28 -32.45 2.07
N LEU A 101 12.93 -31.18 1.83
CA LEU A 101 12.65 -30.24 2.91
C LEU A 101 11.48 -30.72 3.78
N GLU A 102 10.37 -31.14 3.16
CA GLU A 102 9.18 -31.63 3.85
C GLU A 102 9.48 -32.90 4.66
N LEU A 103 10.27 -33.82 4.10
CA LEU A 103 10.74 -35.03 4.78
C LEU A 103 11.66 -34.70 5.96
N ASN A 104 12.59 -33.76 5.82
CA ASN A 104 13.44 -33.31 6.92
C ASN A 104 12.61 -32.67 8.04
N LEU A 105 11.62 -31.83 7.70
CA LEU A 105 10.69 -31.25 8.66
C LEU A 105 9.89 -32.31 9.41
N ALA A 106 9.43 -33.36 8.71
CA ALA A 106 8.69 -34.48 9.30
C ALA A 106 9.56 -35.32 10.26
N ARG A 107 10.82 -35.59 9.88
CA ARG A 107 11.78 -36.30 10.74
C ARG A 107 12.09 -35.51 12.02
N ASP A 108 12.26 -34.20 11.88
CA ASP A 108 12.63 -33.33 12.99
C ASP A 108 11.44 -32.83 13.83
N VAL A 109 10.22 -33.35 13.62
CA VAL A 109 9.01 -32.90 14.36
C VAL A 109 9.23 -32.95 15.86
N LYS A 110 9.85 -34.02 16.39
CA LYS A 110 10.09 -34.15 17.84
C LYS A 110 10.99 -33.04 18.39
N LYS A 111 11.99 -32.61 17.60
CA LYS A 111 12.96 -31.57 17.97
C LYS A 111 12.45 -30.16 17.68
N ASN A 112 11.68 -29.98 16.60
CA ASN A 112 11.26 -28.68 16.07
C ASN A 112 9.78 -28.68 15.65
N LYS A 113 8.88 -28.92 16.60
CA LYS A 113 7.42 -28.86 16.39
C LYS A 113 6.98 -27.53 15.77
N LYS A 114 7.56 -26.41 16.23
CA LYS A 114 7.25 -25.06 15.74
C LYS A 114 7.58 -24.87 14.26
N GLY A 115 8.71 -25.40 13.80
CA GLY A 115 9.12 -25.34 12.40
C GLY A 115 8.17 -26.09 11.47
N PHE A 116 7.72 -27.27 11.90
CA PHE A 116 6.75 -28.09 11.18
C PHE A 116 5.38 -27.41 11.11
N CYS A 117 4.80 -26.98 12.25
CA CYS A 117 3.52 -26.28 12.26
C CYS A 117 3.55 -25.02 11.39
N ARG A 118 4.62 -24.21 11.50
CA ARG A 118 4.79 -23.02 10.64
C ARG A 118 4.77 -23.36 9.14
N HIS A 119 5.39 -24.48 8.74
CA HIS A 119 5.38 -24.91 7.34
C HIS A 119 3.96 -25.29 6.88
N ILE A 120 3.23 -26.06 7.70
CA ILE A 120 1.83 -26.42 7.45
C ILE A 120 0.96 -25.17 7.38
N ASP A 121 1.08 -24.25 8.33
CA ASP A 121 0.33 -23.00 8.35
C ASP A 121 0.63 -22.16 7.10
N GLN A 122 1.89 -22.09 6.67
CA GLN A 122 2.28 -21.38 5.46
C GLN A 122 1.68 -22.01 4.19
N LYS A 123 1.52 -23.34 4.14
CA LYS A 123 0.85 -24.06 3.04
C LYS A 123 -0.67 -23.93 3.11
N ARG A 124 -1.23 -23.85 4.32
CA ARG A 124 -2.67 -23.67 4.61
C ARG A 124 -3.14 -22.24 4.44
N LYS A 125 -2.24 -21.26 4.31
CA LYS A 125 -2.57 -19.89 3.88
C LYS A 125 -3.16 -19.91 2.46
N VAL A 126 -4.40 -20.34 2.36
CA VAL A 126 -5.36 -19.79 1.40
C VAL A 126 -5.43 -18.30 1.70
N LYS A 127 -5.49 -17.48 0.65
CA LYS A 127 -5.82 -16.07 0.79
C LYS A 127 -7.24 -16.03 1.37
N GLU A 128 -7.34 -15.94 2.69
CA GLU A 128 -8.60 -15.73 3.38
C GLU A 128 -9.11 -14.36 2.90
N ASN A 129 -9.95 -14.39 1.87
CA ASN A 129 -10.81 -13.27 1.59
C ASN A 129 -11.89 -13.40 2.66
N VAL A 130 -11.97 -12.45 3.59
CA VAL A 130 -13.11 -12.37 4.50
C VAL A 130 -14.33 -12.20 3.61
N PRO A 131 -15.26 -13.17 3.56
CA PRO A 131 -16.47 -13.01 2.76
C PRO A 131 -17.30 -11.93 3.44
N LEU A 132 -17.34 -10.75 2.83
CA LEU A 132 -18.21 -9.67 3.29
C LEU A 132 -19.60 -9.95 2.73
N MET A 133 -20.61 -10.01 3.60
CA MET A 133 -22.00 -10.05 3.17
C MET A 133 -22.54 -8.63 3.07
N SER A 134 -23.34 -8.38 2.05
CA SER A 134 -24.14 -7.17 1.95
C SER A 134 -25.25 -7.16 3.01
N ASN A 135 -25.89 -6.02 3.19
CA ASN A 135 -27.08 -5.88 4.03
C ASN A 135 -28.26 -6.77 3.56
N SER A 136 -28.24 -7.22 2.31
CA SER A 136 -29.22 -8.15 1.73
C SER A 136 -28.88 -9.63 1.98
N GLY A 137 -27.76 -9.94 2.63
CA GLY A 137 -27.33 -11.31 2.91
C GLY A 137 -26.60 -12.00 1.75
N GLU A 138 -26.26 -11.26 0.69
CA GLU A 138 -25.53 -11.78 -0.47
C GLU A 138 -24.01 -11.62 -0.30
N LEU A 139 -23.24 -12.56 -0.85
CA LEU A 139 -21.78 -12.51 -0.81
C LEU A 139 -21.23 -11.48 -1.81
N VAL A 140 -20.43 -10.56 -1.30
CA VAL A 140 -19.86 -9.45 -2.07
C VAL A 140 -18.56 -9.90 -2.72
N SER A 141 -18.49 -9.78 -4.05
CA SER A 141 -17.35 -10.27 -4.84
C SER A 141 -16.37 -9.16 -5.24
N THR A 142 -16.88 -7.98 -5.58
CA THR A 142 -16.08 -6.84 -6.05
C THR A 142 -15.44 -6.08 -4.89
N ASP A 143 -14.34 -5.38 -5.13
CA ASP A 143 -13.62 -4.66 -4.08
C ASP A 143 -14.27 -3.29 -3.79
N GLU A 144 -14.95 -2.72 -4.79
CA GLU A 144 -15.75 -1.50 -4.68
C GLU A 144 -16.93 -1.68 -3.71
N GLU A 145 -17.74 -2.73 -3.91
CA GLU A 145 -18.87 -3.04 -3.02
C GLU A 145 -18.41 -3.29 -1.57
N LYS A 146 -17.25 -3.95 -1.38
CA LYS A 146 -16.67 -4.15 -0.05
C LYS A 146 -16.29 -2.84 0.61
N ALA A 147 -15.69 -1.92 -0.16
CA ALA A 147 -15.28 -0.61 0.34
C ALA A 147 -16.51 0.22 0.74
N GLU A 148 -17.59 0.18 -0.04
CA GLU A 148 -18.84 0.87 0.28
C GLU A 148 -19.49 0.34 1.54
N ILE A 149 -19.61 -0.98 1.70
CA ILE A 149 -20.19 -1.59 2.92
C ILE A 149 -19.38 -1.22 4.16
N LEU A 150 -18.04 -1.27 4.08
CA LEU A 150 -17.18 -0.87 5.19
C LEU A 150 -17.29 0.63 5.50
N ASN A 151 -17.39 1.48 4.47
CA ASN A 151 -17.55 2.93 4.64
C ASN A 151 -18.92 3.27 5.25
N ASN A 152 -19.99 2.59 4.83
CA ASN A 152 -21.33 2.76 5.39
C ASN A 152 -21.39 2.31 6.85
N PHE A 153 -20.77 1.18 7.18
CA PHE A 153 -20.65 0.71 8.57
C PHE A 153 -19.87 1.72 9.43
N PHE A 154 -18.73 2.21 8.91
CA PHE A 154 -17.93 3.22 9.59
C PHE A 154 -18.74 4.50 9.83
N ALA A 155 -19.40 5.03 8.80
CA ALA A 155 -20.26 6.20 8.93
C ALA A 155 -21.34 5.99 9.99
N SER A 156 -22.04 4.84 9.98
CA SER A 156 -23.08 4.52 10.95
C SER A 156 -22.60 4.52 12.40
N VAL A 157 -21.39 4.01 12.69
CA VAL A 157 -20.84 3.99 14.06
C VAL A 157 -20.45 5.38 14.55
N PHE A 158 -20.15 6.31 13.63
CA PHE A 158 -19.68 7.66 13.96
C PHE A 158 -20.73 8.76 13.69
N THR A 159 -21.94 8.42 13.23
CA THR A 159 -23.02 9.38 12.96
C THR A 159 -24.15 9.36 14.00
N ASP A 160 -23.98 8.68 15.13
CA ASP A 160 -24.83 8.88 16.31
C ASP A 160 -24.59 10.28 16.91
N ASN A 161 -25.22 11.28 16.28
CA ASN A 161 -25.52 12.65 16.68
C ASN A 161 -24.52 13.41 17.58
N PRO A 162 -23.87 14.48 17.07
CA PRO A 162 -23.79 15.71 17.83
C PRO A 162 -25.12 16.44 17.64
N SER A 163 -26.06 16.25 18.57
CA SER A 163 -27.06 17.30 18.78
C SER A 163 -26.29 18.60 19.05
N PRO A 164 -26.52 19.68 18.29
CA PRO A 164 -25.85 20.94 18.59
C PRO A 164 -26.32 21.39 19.98
N PRO A 165 -25.41 21.80 20.89
CA PRO A 165 -25.86 22.39 22.14
C PRO A 165 -26.68 23.62 21.78
N SER A 166 -27.92 23.65 22.24
CA SER A 166 -28.77 24.83 22.20
C SER A 166 -27.99 26.00 22.82
N SER A 167 -27.51 26.90 21.97
CA SER A 167 -26.91 28.15 22.41
C SER A 167 -28.04 29.06 22.88
N CYS A 168 -28.34 29.03 24.17
CA CYS A 168 -29.20 30.00 24.82
C CYS A 168 -28.39 31.26 25.16
N VAL A 169 -28.83 32.40 24.59
CA VAL A 169 -28.83 33.82 25.08
C VAL A 169 -27.46 34.46 25.46
N ASP A 170 -27.13 35.72 25.17
CA ASP A 170 -27.89 36.98 25.15
C ASP A 170 -27.31 38.01 24.14
N GLY A 171 -28.16 38.95 23.68
CA GLY A 171 -27.85 40.04 22.73
C GLY A 171 -26.94 41.17 23.29
N PRO A 172 -26.81 42.32 22.58
CA PRO A 172 -27.95 43.22 22.37
C PRO A 172 -28.11 43.83 20.95
N GLN A 173 -29.37 44.22 20.74
CA GLN A 173 -29.96 45.08 19.71
C GLN A 173 -29.23 46.44 19.56
N GLU A 174 -29.11 46.98 18.34
CA GLU A 174 -29.90 48.14 17.83
C GLU A 174 -29.28 48.69 16.53
N GLY A 175 -30.12 48.98 15.53
CA GLY A 175 -29.69 49.54 14.24
C GLY A 175 -30.73 49.35 13.14
N ASP A 176 -31.93 49.87 13.38
CA ASP A 176 -33.03 49.97 12.42
C ASP A 176 -32.70 50.99 11.31
N GLN A 177 -32.78 50.58 10.05
CA GLN A 177 -33.28 51.43 8.98
C GLN A 177 -33.63 50.65 7.71
N GLY A 178 -34.93 50.56 7.43
CA GLY A 178 -35.46 50.99 6.13
C GLY A 178 -35.74 49.91 5.09
N ASP A 179 -37.02 49.53 5.03
CA ASP A 179 -37.72 48.90 3.90
C ASP A 179 -37.16 49.21 2.51
N LYS A 180 -37.08 48.17 1.67
CA LYS A 180 -37.73 48.12 0.34
C LYS A 180 -37.55 46.74 -0.33
N VAL A 181 -38.65 45.98 -0.31
CA VAL A 181 -39.27 45.24 -1.42
C VAL A 181 -38.37 44.81 -2.59
N LEU A 182 -38.28 43.49 -2.79
CA LEU A 182 -37.85 42.81 -4.02
C LEU A 182 -38.72 43.21 -5.22
N PRO A 183 -38.12 43.28 -6.43
CA PRO A 183 -38.83 42.77 -7.59
C PRO A 183 -37.97 41.76 -8.38
N THR A 184 -38.57 40.58 -8.51
CA THR A 184 -38.48 39.67 -9.65
C THR A 184 -38.37 40.42 -10.98
N VAL A 185 -37.35 40.11 -11.78
CA VAL A 185 -37.40 40.25 -13.25
C VAL A 185 -36.80 38.99 -13.84
N CYS A 186 -37.68 38.17 -14.44
CA CYS A 186 -37.33 37.28 -15.53
C CYS A 186 -37.21 38.12 -16.80
N GLU A 187 -36.16 37.92 -17.60
CA GLU A 187 -36.21 37.78 -19.07
C GLU A 187 -34.81 37.60 -19.67
N ASP A 188 -34.57 36.38 -20.18
CA ASP A 188 -34.25 36.00 -21.57
C ASP A 188 -33.22 36.77 -22.45
N ARG A 189 -32.35 35.94 -23.05
CA ARG A 189 -31.61 36.05 -24.35
C ARG A 189 -30.30 36.86 -24.35
N VAL A 190 -29.20 36.37 -24.95
CA VAL A 190 -28.99 35.52 -26.16
C VAL A 190 -27.98 34.41 -25.88
#